data_AF-A0A8T5XD69-F1
#
_entry.id   AF-A0A8T5XD69-F1
#
_cell.length_a   1.000
_cell.length_b   1.000
_cell.length_c   1.000
_cell.angle_alpha   90.00
_cell.angle_beta   90.00
_cell.angle_gamma   90.00
#
_symmetry.space_group_name_H-M   'P 1'
#
loop_
_entity.id
_entity.type
_entity.pdbx_description
1 polymer ?
#
loop_
_entity_poly.entity_id
_entity_poly.type
_entity_poly.pdbx_seq_one_letter_code
_entity_poly.pdbx_strand_id
1 'polypeptide(L)'
;MKRVFKSFTFYFLLLSLIIIYINLIGRDSKNILLIYFNPLLNELAHIDSLRDFLNSGPPINSNSFSMGTTLFWYIGNFITCIFYGLFLDGIKLSLKKLSEKGKI
;
A
#
# COMPACT_ATOMS: atom_id res chain seq x y z
N MET A 1 14.33 16.28 -9.45
CA MET A 1 14.66 14.90 -9.03
C MET A 1 15.02 14.75 -7.55
N LYS A 2 15.95 15.53 -6.95
CA LYS A 2 16.37 15.39 -5.53
C LYS A 2 15.24 15.43 -4.47
N ARG A 3 14.08 16.01 -4.80
CA ARG A 3 12.92 16.14 -3.89
C ARG A 3 12.00 14.92 -3.89
N VAL A 4 11.94 14.19 -5.00
CA VAL A 4 11.11 12.97 -5.16
C VAL A 4 11.69 11.82 -4.34
N PHE A 5 13.01 11.64 -4.39
CA PHE A 5 13.74 10.69 -3.53
C PHE A 5 13.74 11.05 -2.03
N LYS A 6 13.11 12.16 -1.63
CA LYS A 6 12.94 12.54 -0.21
C LYS A 6 11.48 12.48 0.26
N SER A 7 10.56 12.09 -0.63
CA SER A 7 9.15 11.95 -0.33
C SER A 7 8.89 10.56 0.24
N PHE A 8 8.13 10.51 1.34
CA PHE A 8 7.67 9.23 1.89
C PHE A 8 6.82 8.48 0.86
N THR A 9 5.98 9.19 0.11
CA THR A 9 5.17 8.62 -0.98
C THR A 9 5.99 7.81 -1.97
N PHE A 10 7.16 8.29 -2.37
CA PHE A 10 8.03 7.54 -3.28
C PHE A 10 8.48 6.19 -2.69
N TYR A 11 8.89 6.18 -1.42
CA TYR A 11 9.35 4.96 -0.76
C TYR A 11 8.20 3.98 -0.48
N PHE A 12 7.02 4.47 -0.12
CA PHE A 12 5.84 3.63 0.05
C PHE A 12 5.37 3.01 -1.27
N LEU A 13 5.47 3.74 -2.38
CA LEU A 13 5.22 3.20 -3.72
C LEU A 13 6.21 2.11 -4.10
N LEU A 14 7.51 2.34 -3.86
CA LEU A 14 8.53 1.32 -4.12
C LEU A 14 8.29 0.07 -3.26
N LEU A 15 7.94 0.26 -1.98
CA LEU A 15 7.60 -0.84 -1.08
C LEU A 15 6.38 -1.62 -1.58
N SER A 16 5.33 -0.93 -2.05
CA SER A 16 4.17 -1.59 -2.65
C SER A 16 4.56 -2.47 -3.84
N LEU A 17 5.42 -1.98 -4.74
CA LEU A 17 5.87 -2.76 -5.89
C LEU A 17 6.67 -4.00 -5.45
N ILE A 18 7.50 -3.87 -4.42
CA ILE A 18 8.25 -4.99 -3.85
C ILE A 18 7.30 -6.03 -3.25
N ILE A 19 6.28 -5.61 -2.48
CA ILE A 19 5.28 -6.51 -1.89
C ILE A 19 4.52 -7.27 -2.98
N ILE A 20 4.06 -6.56 -4.01
CA ILE A 20 3.38 -7.18 -5.16
C ILE A 20 4.29 -8.19 -5.84
N TYR A 21 5.55 -7.83 -6.09
CA TYR A 21 6.52 -8.73 -6.70
C TYR A 21 6.75 -10.00 -5.88
N ILE A 22 6.95 -9.86 -4.56
CA ILE A 22 7.13 -11.00 -3.62
C ILE A 22 5.91 -11.92 -3.64
N ASN A 23 4.71 -11.35 -3.73
CA ASN A 23 3.47 -12.09 -3.82
C ASN A 23 3.33 -12.85 -5.15
N LEU A 24 3.71 -12.24 -6.28
CA LEU A 24 3.68 -12.89 -7.59
C LEU A 24 4.62 -14.10 -7.69
N ILE A 25 5.81 -14.02 -7.10
CA ILE A 25 6.78 -15.13 -7.09
C ILE A 25 6.47 -16.23 -6.06
N GLY A 26 5.32 -16.16 -5.37
CA GLY A 26 4.88 -17.22 -4.45
C GLY A 26 5.44 -17.14 -3.03
N ARG A 27 6.25 -16.12 -2.71
CA ARG A 27 6.91 -15.98 -1.39
C ARG A 27 6.01 -15.38 -0.31
N ASP A 28 4.85 -14.85 -0.71
CA ASP A 28 3.79 -14.40 0.20
C ASP A 28 2.51 -15.20 -0.05
N SER A 29 2.62 -16.53 0.06
CA SER A 29 1.57 -17.48 -0.33
C SER A 29 0.28 -17.39 0.49
N LYS A 30 0.30 -16.67 1.61
CA LYS A 30 -0.84 -16.43 2.50
C LYS A 30 -1.32 -14.97 2.47
N ASN A 31 -0.81 -14.16 1.54
CA ASN A 31 -1.11 -12.72 1.43
C ASN A 31 -0.86 -11.95 2.75
N ILE A 32 0.11 -12.38 3.56
CA ILE A 32 0.43 -11.76 4.86
C ILE A 32 1.04 -10.38 4.62
N LEU A 33 2.01 -10.29 3.71
CA LEU A 33 2.66 -9.01 3.39
C LEU A 33 1.72 -8.07 2.62
N LEU A 34 0.91 -8.64 1.71
CA LEU A 34 -0.01 -7.85 0.90
C LEU A 34 -1.19 -7.30 1.71
N ILE A 35 -1.84 -8.12 2.53
CA ILE A 35 -3.11 -7.78 3.19
C ILE A 35 -2.88 -7.49 4.68
N TYR A 36 -2.32 -8.44 5.43
CA TYR A 36 -2.24 -8.34 6.89
C TYR A 36 -1.33 -7.21 7.38
N PHE A 37 -0.19 -6.99 6.71
CA PHE A 37 0.73 -5.89 7.02
C PHE A 37 0.26 -4.51 6.56
N ASN A 38 -0.89 -4.43 5.89
CA ASN A 38 -1.48 -3.19 5.41
C ASN A 38 -2.78 -2.95 6.18
N PRO A 39 -2.74 -2.25 7.34
CA PRO A 39 -3.89 -2.15 8.23
C PRO A 39 -5.16 -1.66 7.53
N LEU A 40 -5.05 -0.65 6.66
CA LEU A 40 -6.20 -0.15 5.91
C LEU A 40 -6.78 -1.23 4.99
N LEU A 41 -5.93 -1.95 4.26
CA LEU A 41 -6.39 -3.01 3.36
C LEU A 41 -6.94 -4.21 4.13
N ASN A 42 -6.37 -4.50 5.31
CA ASN A 42 -6.87 -5.54 6.21
C ASN A 42 -8.26 -5.19 6.74
N GLU A 43 -8.50 -3.94 7.17
CA GLU A 43 -9.84 -3.49 7.58
C GLU A 43 -10.85 -3.60 6.43
N LEU A 44 -10.46 -3.23 5.21
CA LEU A 44 -11.31 -3.40 4.01
C LEU A 44 -11.65 -4.88 3.75
N ALA A 45 -10.76 -5.81 4.09
CA ALA A 45 -11.00 -7.25 3.98
C ALA A 45 -12.06 -7.77 4.97
N HIS A 46 -12.27 -7.08 6.11
CA HIS A 46 -13.25 -7.48 7.13
C HIS A 46 -14.65 -6.93 6.85
N ILE A 47 -14.80 -6.00 5.90
CA ILE A 47 -16.09 -5.45 5.47
C ILE A 47 -16.57 -6.28 4.27
N ASP A 48 -17.65 -7.06 4.45
CA ASP A 48 -18.10 -8.04 3.45
C ASP A 48 -18.30 -7.44 2.05
N SER A 49 -18.98 -6.29 1.94
CA SER A 49 -19.22 -5.65 0.64
C SER A 49 -17.94 -5.20 -0.07
N LEU A 50 -16.94 -4.74 0.69
CA LEU A 50 -15.65 -4.30 0.15
C LEU A 50 -14.75 -5.50 -0.16
N ARG A 51 -14.81 -6.56 0.65
CA ARG A 51 -14.15 -7.83 0.37
C ARG A 51 -14.68 -8.45 -0.92
N ASP A 52 -15.99 -8.47 -1.10
CA ASP A 52 -16.64 -8.99 -2.31
C ASP A 52 -16.27 -8.15 -3.53
N PHE A 53 -16.23 -6.82 -3.38
CA PHE A 53 -15.70 -5.94 -4.41
C PHE A 53 -14.26 -6.29 -4.77
N LEU A 54 -13.35 -6.39 -3.79
CA LEU A 54 -11.94 -6.76 -4.03
C LEU A 54 -11.82 -8.14 -4.69
N ASN A 55 -12.67 -9.10 -4.33
CA ASN A 55 -12.69 -10.44 -4.94
C ASN A 55 -13.33 -10.49 -6.33
N SER A 56 -14.07 -9.45 -6.75
CA SER A 56 -14.70 -9.40 -8.09
C SER A 56 -13.74 -9.05 -9.23
N GLY A 57 -12.51 -8.63 -8.90
CA GLY A 57 -11.52 -8.25 -9.90
C GLY A 57 -10.98 -9.43 -10.72
N PRO A 58 -10.31 -9.15 -11.85
CA PRO A 58 -9.66 -10.20 -12.64
C PRO A 58 -8.69 -11.03 -11.77
N PRO A 59 -8.78 -12.36 -11.79
CA PRO A 59 -7.87 -13.20 -11.02
C PRO A 59 -6.47 -13.11 -11.62
N ILE A 60 -5.45 -13.02 -10.77
CA ILE A 60 -4.06 -13.06 -11.19
C ILE A 60 -3.47 -14.40 -10.75
N ASN A 61 -2.87 -15.09 -11.72
CA ASN A 61 -2.19 -16.36 -11.45
C ASN A 61 -0.84 -16.05 -10.79
N SER A 62 -0.85 -15.86 -9.48
CA SER A 62 0.36 -15.83 -8.67
C SER A 62 0.85 -17.26 -8.43
N ASN A 63 2.16 -17.47 -8.33
CA ASN A 63 2.73 -18.76 -7.88
C ASN A 63 2.46 -19.04 -6.38
N SER A 64 1.58 -18.26 -5.75
CA SER A 64 1.13 -18.36 -4.37
C SER A 64 -0.01 -19.38 -4.24
N PHE A 65 0.04 -20.20 -3.19
CA PHE A 65 -0.90 -21.29 -2.94
C PHE A 65 -2.28 -20.82 -2.45
N SER A 66 -2.47 -19.53 -2.10
CA SER A 66 -3.79 -19.04 -1.68
C SER A 66 -4.71 -18.75 -2.86
N MET A 67 -5.97 -19.15 -2.69
CA MET A 67 -7.13 -18.82 -3.52
C MET A 67 -7.01 -17.42 -4.14
N GLY A 68 -7.02 -17.39 -5.47
CA GLY A 68 -6.65 -16.29 -6.37
C GLY A 68 -6.72 -14.87 -5.81
N THR A 69 -5.56 -14.26 -5.60
CA THR A 69 -5.43 -12.82 -5.43
C THR A 69 -5.86 -12.13 -6.72
N THR A 70 -6.83 -11.22 -6.64
CA THR A 70 -7.30 -10.46 -7.81
C THR A 70 -6.43 -9.23 -8.05
N LEU A 71 -6.54 -8.66 -9.24
CA LEU A 71 -5.93 -7.37 -9.56
C LEU A 71 -6.33 -6.27 -8.56
N PHE A 72 -7.55 -6.31 -8.03
CA PHE A 72 -8.06 -5.28 -7.12
C PHE A 72 -7.38 -5.31 -5.76
N TRP A 73 -6.93 -6.47 -5.28
CA TRP A 73 -6.11 -6.55 -4.05
C TRP A 73 -4.77 -5.83 -4.22
N TYR A 74 -4.12 -5.98 -5.38
CA TYR A 74 -2.87 -5.28 -5.67
C TYR A 74 -3.07 -3.77 -5.85
N ILE A 75 -4.14 -3.38 -6.54
CA ILE A 75 -4.53 -1.96 -6.66
C ILE A 75 -4.83 -1.37 -5.29
N GLY A 76 -5.59 -2.09 -4.45
CA GLY A 76 -5.89 -1.69 -3.08
C GLY A 76 -4.63 -1.44 -2.27
N ASN A 77 -3.68 -2.39 -2.28
CA ASN A 77 -2.39 -2.22 -1.63
C ASN A 77 -1.61 -0.99 -2.15
N PHE A 78 -1.60 -0.78 -3.46
CA PHE A 78 -0.92 0.36 -4.07
C PHE A 78 -1.55 1.69 -3.63
N ILE A 79 -2.88 1.78 -3.62
CA ILE A 79 -3.62 2.97 -3.21
C ILE A 79 -3.40 3.27 -1.72
N THR A 80 -3.48 2.27 -0.84
CA THR A 80 -3.28 2.50 0.60
C THR A 80 -1.84 2.92 0.91
N CYS A 81 -0.84 2.37 0.20
CA CYS A 81 0.55 2.84 0.29
C CYS A 81 0.70 4.31 -0.15
N ILE A 82 0.03 4.74 -1.22
CA ILE A 82 0.00 6.16 -1.62
C ILE A 82 -0.59 7.00 -0.49
N PHE A 83 -1.70 6.57 0.11
CA PHE A 83 -2.35 7.27 1.19
C PHE A 83 -1.42 7.48 2.39
N TYR A 84 -0.73 6.42 2.84
CA TYR A 84 0.27 6.53 3.92
C TYR A 84 1.41 7.48 3.57
N GLY A 85 1.93 7.38 2.34
CA GLY A 85 2.98 8.25 1.85
C GLY A 85 2.59 9.74 1.87
N LEU A 86 1.42 10.06 1.33
CA LEU A 86 0.91 11.42 1.28
C LEU A 86 0.61 11.97 2.67
N PHE A 87 0.07 11.14 3.57
CA PHE A 87 -0.19 11.52 4.95
C PHE A 87 1.09 11.94 5.67
N LEU A 88 2.16 11.12 5.58
CA LEU A 88 3.45 11.44 6.19
C LEU A 88 4.15 12.63 5.53
N ASP A 89 4.05 12.77 4.22
CA ASP A 89 4.56 13.96 3.53
C ASP A 89 3.80 15.22 3.96
N GLY A 90 2.49 15.14 4.18
CA GLY A 90 1.67 16.23 4.73
C GLY A 90 2.08 16.63 6.14
N ILE A 91 2.34 15.65 7.03
CA ILE A 91 2.87 15.91 8.38
C ILE A 91 4.23 16.60 8.30
N LYS A 92 5.14 16.08 7.46
CA LYS A 92 6.48 16.67 7.26
C LYS A 92 6.42 18.12 6.81
N LEU A 93 5.53 18.45 5.89
CA LEU A 93 5.32 19.82 5.42
C LEU A 93 4.75 20.71 6.52
N SER A 94 3.81 20.21 7.32
CA SER A 94 3.21 20.94 8.44
C SER A 94 4.24 21.24 9.53
N LEU A 95 5.06 20.26 9.91
CA LEU A 95 6.16 20.44 10.87
C LEU A 95 7.19 21.44 10.36
N LYS A 96 7.54 21.39 9.07
CA LYS A 96 8.46 22.36 8.47
C LYS A 96 7.91 23.80 8.56
N LYS A 97 6.62 24.00 8.25
CA LYS A 97 5.96 25.30 8.38
C LYS A 97 5.94 25.81 9.82
N LEU A 98 5.68 24.93 10.80
CA LEU A 98 5.71 25.28 12.22
C LEU A 98 7.12 25.67 12.69
N SER A 99 8.15 24.92 12.27
CA SER A 99 9.53 25.25 12.59
C SER A 99 10.00 26.57 11.99
N GLU A 100 9.51 26.95 10.81
CA GLU A 100 9.83 28.23 10.18
C GLU A 100 9.13 29.40 10.89
N LYS A 101 7.89 29.22 11.36
CA LYS A 101 7.15 30.22 12.15
C LYS A 101 7.73 30.45 13.55
N GLY A 102 8.28 29.42 14.18
CA GLY A 102 8.90 29.51 15.51
C GLY A 102 10.33 30.05 15.55
N LYS A 103 10.92 30.38 14.38
CA LYS A 103 12.25 31.01 14.26
C LYS A 103 12.18 32.54 14.06
N ILE A 104 11.04 33.15 14.38
CA ILE A 104 10.86 34.61 14.47
C ILE A 104 11.18 35.04 15.90
#